data_AF-A0A916GPU8-F1
#
_entry.id   AF-A0A916GPU8-F1
#
_cell.length_a   1.000
_cell.length_b   1.000
_cell.length_c   1.000
_cell.angle_alpha   90.00
_cell.angle_beta   90.00
_cell.angle_gamma   90.00
#
_symmetry.space_group_name_H-M   'P 1'
#
loop_
_entity.id
_entity.type
_entity.pdbx_description
1 polymer ?
#
loop_
_entity_poly.entity_id
_entity_poly.type
_entity_poly.pdbx_seq_one_letter_code
_entity_poly.pdbx_strand_id
1 'polypeptide(L)'
;MEPADGLPNLAARAFSFAIASIALGGIFGAVATVGMGASYLMEFGALFGSIVGLVFSPVLIFALRRGPWRISLIVIALPTLVAAHAGGLLTPPNAGPADSLALSTAVYTILCLIRGFIGLYRYAPSPPGTCPTCRYDRAGLAPNSACPECGTQPRKPPPSHSRAA
;
A
#
# COMPACT_ATOMS: atom_id res chain seq x y z
N MET A 1 1.56 16.60 19.31
CA MET A 1 2.99 16.39 19.02
C MET A 1 3.35 15.01 19.55
N GLU A 2 3.26 13.99 18.69
CA GLU A 2 3.89 12.71 18.97
C GLU A 2 5.41 12.90 18.92
N PRO A 3 6.19 12.31 19.84
CA PRO A 3 7.64 12.48 19.90
C PRO A 3 8.30 11.95 18.61
N ALA A 4 9.39 12.60 18.22
CA ALA A 4 10.15 12.37 16.98
C ALA A 4 10.92 11.03 16.92
N ASP A 5 10.58 10.06 17.78
CA ASP A 5 11.21 8.74 17.89
C ASP A 5 10.84 7.79 16.71
N GLY A 6 10.10 8.27 15.71
CA GLY A 6 9.57 7.48 14.61
C GLY A 6 10.36 7.52 13.29
N LEU A 7 11.33 8.42 13.12
CA LEU A 7 12.05 8.59 11.86
C LEU A 7 12.93 7.40 11.42
N PRO A 8 13.78 6.79 12.28
CA PRO A 8 14.58 5.64 11.86
C PRO A 8 13.71 4.43 11.48
N ASN A 9 12.55 4.29 12.12
CA ASN A 9 11.58 3.25 11.80
C ASN A 9 10.90 3.46 10.43
N LEU A 10 10.82 4.70 9.94
CA LEU A 10 10.17 5.01 8.68
C LEU A 10 11.09 4.72 7.48
N ALA A 11 12.38 5.06 7.60
CA ALA A 11 13.38 4.70 6.60
C ALA A 11 13.57 3.18 6.50
N ALA A 12 13.69 2.49 7.65
CA ALA A 12 13.80 1.04 7.69
C ALA A 12 12.57 0.34 7.07
N ARG A 13 11.36 0.82 7.37
CA ARG A 13 10.12 0.32 6.75
C ARG A 13 10.06 0.55 5.25
N ALA A 14 10.40 1.75 4.79
CA ALA A 14 10.43 2.07 3.37
C ALA A 14 11.41 1.16 2.61
N PHE A 15 12.58 0.89 3.21
CA PHE A 15 13.56 -0.05 2.66
C PHE A 15 13.02 -1.48 2.61
N SER A 16 12.38 -1.97 3.69
CA SER A 16 11.72 -3.29 3.69
C SER A 16 10.63 -3.40 2.61
N PHE A 17 9.86 -2.33 2.38
CA PHE A 17 8.86 -2.31 1.32
C PHE A 17 9.47 -2.25 -0.08
N ALA A 18 10.59 -1.56 -0.27
CA ALA A 18 11.32 -1.58 -1.53
C ALA A 18 11.84 -3.00 -1.85
N ILE A 19 12.44 -3.69 -0.87
CA ILE A 19 12.85 -5.10 -1.03
C ILE A 19 11.65 -5.99 -1.38
N ALA A 20 10.53 -5.83 -0.66
CA ALA A 20 9.31 -6.58 -0.96
C ALA A 20 8.79 -6.32 -2.38
N SER A 21 8.90 -5.07 -2.87
CA SER A 21 8.52 -4.69 -4.24
C SER A 21 9.38 -5.40 -5.29
N ILE A 22 10.70 -5.43 -5.09
CA ILE A 22 11.65 -6.10 -5.99
C ILE A 22 11.39 -7.61 -6.03
N ALA A 23 11.16 -8.22 -4.86
CA ALA A 23 10.87 -9.65 -4.75
C ALA A 23 9.54 -10.01 -5.42
N LEU A 24 8.48 -9.24 -5.17
CA LEU A 24 7.18 -9.45 -5.80
C LEU A 24 7.25 -9.26 -7.32
N GLY A 25 7.94 -8.23 -7.79
CA GLY A 25 8.17 -8.01 -9.21
C GLY A 25 8.84 -9.22 -9.87
N GLY A 26 9.89 -9.75 -9.24
CA GLY A 26 10.57 -10.95 -9.75
C GLY A 26 9.66 -12.19 -9.78
N ILE A 27 8.85 -12.39 -8.74
CA ILE A 27 7.86 -13.48 -8.70
C ILE A 27 6.83 -13.33 -9.83
N PHE A 28 6.30 -12.13 -10.06
CA PHE A 28 5.32 -11.90 -11.14
C PHE A 28 5.92 -12.12 -12.52
N GLY A 29 7.16 -11.66 -12.75
CA GLY A 29 7.86 -11.88 -14.00
C GLY A 29 8.13 -13.36 -14.28
N ALA A 30 8.57 -14.12 -13.26
CA ALA A 30 8.74 -15.57 -13.39
C ALA A 30 7.40 -16.27 -13.69
N VAL A 31 6.34 -15.92 -12.99
CA VAL A 31 5.00 -16.52 -13.19
C VAL A 31 4.42 -16.21 -14.57
N ALA A 32 4.67 -15.00 -15.10
CA ALA A 32 4.30 -14.66 -16.47
C ALA A 32 5.01 -15.57 -17.49
N THR A 33 6.32 -15.80 -17.34
CA THR A 33 7.07 -16.68 -18.25
C THR A 33 6.62 -18.14 -18.17
N VAL A 34 6.26 -18.62 -16.98
CA VAL A 34 5.64 -19.94 -16.80
C VAL A 34 4.29 -20.01 -17.50
N GLY A 35 3.47 -18.95 -17.40
CA GLY A 35 2.19 -18.84 -18.10
C GLY A 35 2.33 -18.89 -19.63
N MET A 36 3.43 -18.38 -20.18
CA MET A 36 3.74 -18.46 -21.62
C MET A 36 4.27 -19.84 -22.06
N GLY A 37 4.51 -20.77 -21.13
CA GLY A 37 5.17 -22.04 -21.44
C GLY A 37 6.66 -21.92 -21.78
N ALA A 38 7.28 -20.75 -21.55
CA ALA A 38 8.67 -20.46 -21.88
C ALA A 38 9.55 -20.54 -20.62
N SER A 39 9.64 -21.72 -20.01
CA SER A 39 10.38 -21.93 -18.75
C SER A 39 11.88 -21.59 -18.85
N TYR A 40 12.48 -21.67 -20.04
CA TYR A 40 13.86 -21.26 -20.29
C TYR A 40 14.08 -19.74 -20.15
N LEU A 41 13.02 -18.92 -20.18
CA LEU A 41 13.08 -17.47 -19.95
C LEU A 41 12.81 -17.08 -18.49
N MET A 42 12.65 -18.03 -17.57
CA MET A 42 12.25 -17.75 -16.19
C MET A 42 13.22 -16.80 -15.48
N GLU A 43 14.53 -16.97 -15.68
CA GLU A 43 15.54 -16.07 -15.11
C GLU A 43 15.43 -14.65 -15.66
N PHE A 44 15.19 -14.52 -16.96
CA PHE A 44 15.00 -13.23 -17.61
C PHE A 44 13.71 -12.55 -17.14
N GLY A 45 12.62 -13.31 -17.05
CA GLY A 45 11.34 -12.84 -16.50
C GLY A 45 11.48 -12.35 -15.06
N ALA A 46 12.16 -13.13 -14.21
CA ALA A 46 12.42 -12.74 -12.83
C ALA A 46 13.28 -11.47 -12.74
N LEU A 47 14.37 -11.39 -13.50
CA LEU A 47 15.24 -10.21 -13.50
C LEU A 47 14.49 -8.95 -13.96
N PHE A 48 13.78 -9.03 -15.08
CA PHE A 48 13.02 -7.90 -15.61
C PHE A 48 11.89 -7.50 -14.65
N GLY A 49 11.17 -8.47 -14.10
CA GLY A 49 10.15 -8.25 -13.08
C GLY A 49 10.71 -7.55 -11.84
N SER A 50 11.90 -7.93 -11.37
CA SER A 50 12.56 -7.26 -10.24
C SER A 50 12.96 -5.82 -10.55
N ILE A 51 13.40 -5.52 -11.78
CA ILE A 51 13.68 -4.13 -12.22
C ILE A 51 12.39 -3.31 -12.21
N VAL A 52 11.30 -3.85 -12.76
CA VAL A 52 9.97 -3.21 -12.72
C VAL A 52 9.54 -2.98 -11.26
N GLY A 53 9.68 -3.99 -10.41
CA GLY A 53 9.39 -3.88 -8.98
C GLY A 53 10.18 -2.78 -8.27
N LEU A 54 11.45 -2.56 -8.64
CA LEU A 54 12.27 -1.46 -8.15
C LEU A 54 11.72 -0.10 -8.61
N VAL A 55 11.45 0.04 -9.92
CA VAL A 55 10.94 1.29 -10.53
C VAL A 55 9.58 1.68 -9.92
N PHE A 56 8.69 0.72 -9.67
CA PHE A 56 7.36 0.96 -9.10
C PHE A 56 7.32 0.89 -7.57
N SER A 57 8.46 0.74 -6.90
CA SER A 57 8.53 0.71 -5.43
C SER A 57 7.91 1.94 -4.73
N PRO A 58 7.96 3.18 -5.26
CA PRO A 58 7.31 4.32 -4.61
C PRO A 58 5.79 4.16 -4.54
N VAL A 59 5.18 3.51 -5.54
CA VAL A 59 3.74 3.29 -5.62
C VAL A 59 3.29 2.26 -4.57
N LEU A 60 4.08 1.21 -4.36
CA LEU A 60 3.83 0.24 -3.29
C LEU A 60 4.02 0.87 -1.91
N ILE A 61 5.09 1.63 -1.71
CA ILE A 61 5.34 2.35 -0.46
C ILE A 61 4.16 3.27 -0.14
N PHE A 62 3.64 3.98 -1.14
CA PHE A 62 2.44 4.81 -1.00
C PHE A 62 1.21 3.99 -0.57
N ALA A 63 0.98 2.82 -1.19
CA ALA A 63 -0.13 1.93 -0.85
C ALA A 63 -0.03 1.37 0.59
N LEU A 64 1.19 1.03 1.04
CA LEU A 64 1.45 0.41 2.34
C LEU A 64 1.66 1.41 3.48
N ARG A 65 1.81 2.70 3.17
CA ARG A 65 2.09 3.75 4.17
C ARG A 65 0.98 3.89 5.22
N ARG A 66 -0.28 3.56 4.89
CA ARG A 66 -1.43 3.75 5.78
C ARG A 66 -2.24 2.45 5.95
N GLY A 67 -2.38 2.00 7.21
CA GLY A 67 -3.20 0.86 7.59
C GLY A 67 -2.43 -0.47 7.76
N PRO A 68 -3.15 -1.61 7.83
CA PRO A 68 -2.53 -2.92 7.99
C PRO A 68 -1.82 -3.36 6.71
N TRP A 69 -0.49 -3.23 6.69
CA TRP A 69 0.34 -3.51 5.52
C TRP A 69 0.21 -4.94 4.99
N ARG A 70 0.05 -5.95 5.87
CA ARG A 70 -0.09 -7.36 5.49
C ARG A 70 -1.32 -7.62 4.60
N ILE A 71 -2.47 -7.08 5.00
CA ILE A 71 -3.73 -7.23 4.25
C ILE A 71 -3.59 -6.54 2.88
N SER A 72 -2.98 -5.36 2.86
CA SER A 72 -2.77 -4.60 1.62
C SER A 72 -1.86 -5.35 0.64
N LEU A 73 -0.78 -5.97 1.13
CA LEU A 73 0.09 -6.81 0.31
C LEU A 73 -0.67 -7.99 -0.31
N ILE A 74 -1.47 -8.71 0.47
CA ILE A 74 -2.24 -9.86 -0.04
C ILE A 74 -3.23 -9.41 -1.11
N VAL A 75 -3.97 -8.33 -0.84
CA VAL A 75 -4.98 -7.77 -1.76
C VAL A 75 -4.36 -7.28 -3.07
N ILE A 76 -3.11 -6.82 -3.07
CA ILE A 76 -2.41 -6.39 -4.28
C ILE A 76 -1.76 -7.58 -4.99
N ALA A 77 -1.04 -8.42 -4.25
CA ALA A 77 -0.20 -9.47 -4.83
C ALA A 77 -1.02 -10.59 -5.46
N LEU A 78 -2.11 -11.03 -4.81
CA LEU A 78 -2.92 -12.15 -5.30
C LEU A 78 -3.55 -11.89 -6.68
N PRO A 79 -4.30 -10.78 -6.91
CA PRO A 79 -4.84 -10.48 -8.24
C PRO A 79 -3.74 -10.16 -9.27
N THR A 80 -2.62 -9.57 -8.85
CA THR A 80 -1.48 -9.34 -9.76
C THR A 80 -0.87 -10.65 -10.24
N LEU A 81 -0.74 -11.64 -9.36
CA LEU A 81 -0.24 -12.97 -9.69
C LEU A 81 -1.17 -13.67 -10.69
N VAL A 82 -2.48 -13.60 -10.46
CA VAL A 82 -3.50 -14.13 -11.37
C VAL A 82 -3.41 -13.44 -12.74
N ALA A 83 -3.28 -12.11 -12.77
CA ALA A 83 -3.12 -11.35 -14.00
C ALA A 83 -1.82 -11.68 -14.74
N ALA A 84 -0.71 -11.90 -14.02
CA ALA A 84 0.56 -12.33 -14.61
C ALA A 84 0.45 -13.70 -15.28
N HIS A 85 -0.17 -14.66 -14.59
CA HIS A 85 -0.35 -16.00 -15.14
C HIS A 85 -1.32 -16.01 -16.34
N ALA A 86 -2.48 -15.35 -16.20
CA ALA A 86 -3.48 -15.24 -17.26
C ALA A 86 -2.93 -14.44 -18.46
N GLY A 87 -2.17 -13.38 -18.22
CA GLY A 87 -1.49 -12.60 -19.26
C GLY A 87 -0.53 -13.48 -20.07
N GLY A 88 0.26 -14.32 -19.39
CA GLY A 88 1.13 -15.29 -20.05
C GLY A 88 0.38 -16.28 -20.95
N LEU A 89 -0.74 -16.82 -20.47
CA LEU A 89 -1.57 -17.78 -21.21
C LEU A 89 -2.28 -17.14 -22.42
N LEU A 90 -2.68 -15.88 -22.32
CA LEU A 90 -3.42 -15.17 -23.36
C LEU A 90 -2.50 -14.48 -24.38
N THR A 91 -1.20 -14.38 -24.10
CA THR A 91 -0.24 -13.71 -25.00
C THR A 91 -0.01 -14.61 -26.21
N PRO A 92 -0.33 -14.14 -27.44
CA PRO A 92 -0.13 -14.95 -28.62
C PRO A 92 1.37 -15.14 -28.89
N PRO A 93 1.79 -16.25 -29.54
CA PRO A 93 3.20 -16.63 -29.67
C PRO A 93 4.05 -15.65 -30.47
N ASN A 94 3.42 -14.75 -31.23
CA ASN A 94 4.04 -13.66 -31.99
C ASN A 94 4.14 -12.35 -31.21
N ALA A 95 3.49 -12.23 -30.05
CA ALA A 95 3.63 -11.09 -29.16
C ALA A 95 4.89 -11.24 -28.31
N GLY A 96 5.58 -10.11 -28.09
CA GLY A 96 6.77 -10.09 -27.24
C GLY A 96 6.42 -10.34 -25.77
N PRO A 97 7.37 -10.80 -24.95
CA PRO A 97 7.17 -10.96 -23.50
C PRO A 97 6.78 -9.66 -22.78
N ALA A 98 6.98 -8.51 -23.43
CA ALA A 98 6.59 -7.19 -22.93
C ALA A 98 5.08 -7.06 -22.66
N ASP A 99 4.22 -7.71 -23.45
CA ASP A 99 2.76 -7.52 -23.35
C ASP A 99 2.19 -8.18 -22.09
N SER A 100 2.63 -9.39 -21.77
CA SER A 100 2.32 -10.09 -20.51
C SER A 100 2.75 -9.29 -19.28
N LEU A 101 3.95 -8.72 -19.35
CA LEU A 101 4.51 -7.90 -18.28
C LEU A 101 3.76 -6.57 -18.13
N ALA A 102 3.34 -5.96 -19.23
CA ALA A 102 2.55 -4.73 -19.20
C ALA A 102 1.22 -4.94 -18.48
N LEU A 103 0.52 -6.05 -18.72
CA LEU A 103 -0.75 -6.35 -18.07
C LEU A 103 -0.60 -6.48 -16.54
N SER A 104 0.33 -7.32 -16.08
CA SER A 104 0.58 -7.51 -14.65
C SER A 104 1.05 -6.23 -13.97
N THR A 105 1.91 -5.44 -14.63
CA THR A 105 2.40 -4.14 -14.13
C THR A 105 1.26 -3.13 -14.01
N ALA A 106 0.35 -3.08 -14.99
CA ALA A 106 -0.81 -2.21 -14.96
C ALA A 106 -1.76 -2.56 -13.80
N VAL A 107 -2.10 -3.84 -13.64
CA VAL A 107 -2.95 -4.33 -12.54
C VAL A 107 -2.32 -4.00 -11.19
N TYR A 108 -1.03 -4.30 -11.03
CA TYR A 108 -0.27 -3.98 -9.83
C TYR A 108 -0.33 -2.48 -9.48
N THR A 109 -0.05 -1.62 -10.46
CA THR A 109 0.00 -0.16 -10.29
C THR A 109 -1.37 0.38 -9.91
N ILE A 110 -2.42 -0.03 -10.62
CA ILE A 110 -3.80 0.41 -10.37
C ILE A 110 -4.24 0.01 -8.97
N LEU A 111 -4.01 -1.25 -8.57
CA LEU A 111 -4.39 -1.72 -7.23
C LEU A 111 -3.62 -1.01 -6.12
N CYS A 112 -2.32 -0.75 -6.31
CA CYS A 112 -1.55 0.04 -5.36
C CYS A 112 -2.10 1.47 -5.23
N LEU A 113 -2.42 2.13 -6.35
CA LEU A 113 -3.00 3.47 -6.34
C LEU A 113 -4.35 3.49 -5.64
N ILE A 114 -5.29 2.60 -6.01
CA ILE A 114 -6.61 2.49 -5.39
C ILE A 114 -6.45 2.28 -3.88
N ARG A 115 -5.57 1.35 -3.47
CA ARG A 115 -5.36 1.04 -2.05
C ARG A 115 -4.75 2.21 -1.29
N GLY A 116 -3.80 2.91 -1.90
CA GLY A 116 -3.19 4.13 -1.38
C GLY A 116 -4.21 5.26 -1.22
N PHE A 117 -5.08 5.49 -2.20
CA PHE A 117 -6.18 6.45 -2.11
C PHE A 117 -7.17 6.09 -1.00
N ILE A 118 -7.62 4.83 -0.91
CA ILE A 118 -8.48 4.38 0.20
C ILE A 118 -7.79 4.63 1.55
N GLY A 119 -6.49 4.37 1.63
CA GLY A 119 -5.68 4.66 2.81
C GLY A 119 -5.59 6.16 3.12
N LEU A 120 -5.49 7.01 2.09
CA LEU A 120 -5.51 8.46 2.24
C LEU A 120 -6.83 8.93 2.84
N TYR A 121 -7.96 8.49 2.32
CA TYR A 121 -9.29 8.94 2.77
C TYR A 121 -9.69 8.36 4.12
N ARG A 122 -9.44 7.07 4.39
CA ARG A 122 -9.84 6.39 5.63
C ARG A 122 -8.96 6.73 6.82
N TYR A 123 -7.66 6.96 6.61
CA TYR A 123 -6.70 7.25 7.67
C TYR A 123 -6.14 8.68 7.58
N ALA A 124 -6.83 9.59 6.87
CA ALA A 124 -6.52 11.01 7.01
C ALA A 124 -6.72 11.39 8.49
N PRO A 125 -5.72 12.03 9.13
CA PRO A 125 -5.93 12.58 10.46
C PRO A 125 -7.13 13.52 10.39
N SER A 126 -8.08 13.32 11.31
CA SER A 126 -9.17 14.26 11.45
C SER A 126 -8.58 15.60 11.88
N PRO A 127 -8.99 16.74 11.27
CA PRO A 127 -8.52 18.05 11.68
C PRO A 127 -8.66 18.22 13.20
N PRO A 128 -7.69 18.86 13.88
CA PRO A 128 -7.82 19.13 15.31
C PRO A 128 -9.13 19.88 15.54
N GLY A 129 -9.88 19.47 16.57
CA GLY A 129 -11.20 20.02 16.86
C GLY A 129 -12.37 19.32 16.17
N THR A 130 -12.17 18.37 15.26
CA THR A 130 -13.29 17.61 14.64
C THR A 130 -13.57 16.28 15.33
N CYS A 131 -14.82 15.81 15.29
CA CYS A 131 -15.21 14.50 15.79
C CYS A 131 -14.57 13.38 14.94
N PRO A 132 -13.89 12.38 15.55
CA PRO A 132 -13.19 11.33 14.81
C PRO A 132 -14.12 10.39 14.02
N THR A 133 -15.41 10.34 14.38
CA THR A 133 -16.39 9.44 13.75
C THR A 133 -17.09 10.12 12.57
N CYS A 134 -17.73 11.27 12.81
CA CYS A 134 -18.58 11.95 11.83
C CYS A 134 -17.98 13.23 11.23
N ARG A 135 -16.79 13.65 11.69
CA ARG A 135 -16.10 14.89 11.29
C ARG A 135 -16.83 16.20 11.61
N TYR A 136 -17.86 16.18 12.47
CA TYR A 136 -18.48 17.39 13.00
C TYR A 136 -17.45 18.30 13.69
N ASP A 137 -17.47 19.59 13.40
CA ASP A 137 -16.59 20.57 14.03
C ASP A 137 -17.01 20.80 15.49
N ARG A 138 -16.10 20.57 16.43
CA ARG A 138 -16.34 20.72 17.86
C ARG A 138 -15.85 22.06 18.40
N ALA A 139 -15.48 23.00 17.53
CA ALA A 139 -15.20 24.38 17.95
C ALA A 139 -16.37 24.94 18.77
N GLY A 140 -16.08 25.42 19.98
CA GLY A 140 -17.09 25.97 20.90
C GLY A 140 -17.81 24.97 21.80
N LEU A 141 -17.65 23.65 21.60
CA LEU A 141 -18.15 22.65 22.54
C LEU A 141 -17.21 22.45 23.72
N ALA A 142 -17.76 22.08 24.88
CA ALA A 142 -16.96 21.71 26.04
C ALA A 142 -16.04 20.52 25.71
N PRO A 143 -14.80 20.47 26.25
CA PRO A 143 -13.80 19.45 25.87
C PRO A 143 -14.28 18.00 26.06
N ASN A 144 -15.19 17.78 27.00
CA ASN A 144 -15.70 16.46 27.38
C ASN A 144 -17.14 16.19 26.92
N SER A 145 -17.80 17.11 26.19
CA SER A 145 -19.19 16.87 25.77
C SER A 145 -19.26 15.79 24.69
N ALA A 146 -20.36 15.03 24.64
CA ALA A 146 -20.61 14.12 23.53
C ALA A 146 -20.76 14.91 22.22
N CYS A 147 -20.40 14.30 21.09
CA CYS A 147 -20.67 14.89 19.77
C CYS A 147 -22.19 14.99 19.53
N PRO A 148 -22.74 16.15 19.14
CA PRO A 148 -24.18 16.31 18.96
C PRO A 148 -24.75 15.46 17.81
N GLU A 149 -23.96 15.26 16.73
CA GLU A 149 -24.41 14.48 15.57
C GLU A 149 -24.44 12.96 15.80
N CYS A 150 -23.43 12.41 16.47
CA CYS A 150 -23.21 10.96 16.52
C CYS A 150 -23.10 10.38 17.94
N GLY A 151 -23.23 11.21 18.97
CA GLY A 151 -23.12 10.78 20.38
C GLY A 151 -21.74 10.30 20.81
N THR A 152 -20.72 10.29 19.92
CA THR A 152 -19.38 9.80 20.25
C THR A 152 -18.78 10.64 21.38
N GLN A 153 -18.39 9.99 22.48
CA GLN A 153 -17.69 10.65 23.57
C GLN A 153 -16.23 10.95 23.17
N PRO A 154 -15.69 12.13 23.53
CA PRO A 154 -14.29 12.43 23.31
C PRO A 154 -13.43 11.44 24.09
N ARG A 155 -12.37 10.94 23.44
CA ARG A 155 -11.35 10.17 24.16
C ARG A 155 -10.79 11.08 25.26
N LYS A 156 -10.90 10.65 26.52
CA LYS A 156 -10.25 11.31 27.65
C LYS A 156 -8.79 11.52 27.27
N PRO A 157 -8.28 12.76 27.24
CA PRO A 157 -6.88 12.98 26.90
C PRO A 157 -6.01 12.17 27.87
N PRO A 158 -4.89 11.59 27.41
CA PRO A 158 -3.96 10.93 28.32
C PRO A 158 -3.59 11.92 29.43
N PRO A 159 -3.46 11.44 30.69
CA PRO A 159 -3.14 12.32 31.80
C PRO A 159 -1.88 13.13 31.44
N SER A 160 -2.02 14.45 31.44
CA SER A 160 -0.87 15.32 31.20
C SER A 160 0.11 15.06 32.35
N HIS A 161 1.21 14.38 32.07
CA HIS A 161 2.34 14.34 32.98
C HIS A 161 2.83 15.78 33.09
N SER A 162 2.32 16.52 34.07
CA SER A 162 2.85 17.81 34.46
C SER A 162 4.30 17.56 34.83
N ARG A 163 5.23 17.97 33.97
CA ARG A 163 6.64 18.02 34.35
C ARG A 163 6.71 18.96 35.53
N ALA A 164 6.91 18.40 36.72
CA ALA A 164 7.28 19.17 37.89
C ALA A 164 8.57 19.92 37.52
N ALA A 165 8.50 21.24 37.61
CA ALA A 165 9.61 22.15 37.33
C ALA A 165 10.73 21.97 38.35
#